data_AF-A0A834EZV9-F1
#
_entry.id   AF-A0A834EZV9-F1
#
_cell.length_a   1.000
_cell.length_b   1.000
_cell.length_c   1.000
_cell.angle_alpha   90.00
_cell.angle_beta   90.00
_cell.angle_gamma   90.00
#
_symmetry.space_group_name_H-M   'P 1'
#
loop_
_entity.id
_entity.type
_entity.pdbx_description
1 polymer ?
#
loop_
_entity_poly.entity_id
_entity_poly.type
_entity_poly.pdbx_seq_one_letter_code
_entity_poly.pdbx_strand_id
1 'polypeptide(L)'
;MAGAIARTTQDLTSAADMRNTTQMLMQPNANWEEYLAPGPISVAIMGELVFISSNTDFSINKNPPKDGFKYIKYPESFRACLMQVCNLGWHAFNTAHKNMDQIRIHTANVPGFMKSAVKILFQNNDEIVKSLLPNMLESISRIADQCVVLADGAEKQYADVICLIQELLEACINAEYFYGEKLEEIKMKIQENKLKEQTAKEITERSKKTFETLSKEMEEAQNQYKMQ
;
A
#
# COMPACT_ATOMS: atom_id res chain seq x y z
N MET A 1 31.34 53.47 -13.48
CA MET A 1 30.35 52.68 -12.72
C MET A 1 29.97 51.36 -13.41
N ALA A 2 29.77 51.32 -14.74
CA ALA A 2 29.44 50.07 -15.46
C ALA A 2 30.49 48.94 -15.31
N GLY A 3 31.79 49.27 -15.28
CA GLY A 3 32.87 48.29 -15.09
C GLY A 3 33.01 47.74 -13.66
N ALA A 4 32.49 48.44 -12.65
CA ALA A 4 32.48 47.96 -11.27
C ALA A 4 31.32 46.97 -11.07
N ILE A 5 30.14 47.31 -11.61
CA ILE A 5 28.96 46.43 -11.60
C ILE A 5 29.26 45.14 -12.37
N ALA A 6 29.84 45.23 -13.58
CA ALA A 6 30.21 44.04 -14.36
C ALA A 6 31.21 43.12 -13.65
N ARG A 7 32.18 43.67 -12.91
CA ARG A 7 33.11 42.88 -12.09
C ARG A 7 32.41 42.24 -10.90
N THR A 8 31.56 42.98 -10.18
CA THR A 8 30.77 42.44 -9.06
C THR A 8 29.80 41.34 -9.51
N THR A 9 29.18 41.43 -10.69
CA THR A 9 28.32 40.37 -11.25
C THR A 9 29.13 39.13 -11.66
N GLN A 10 30.39 39.31 -12.07
CA GLN A 10 31.31 38.22 -12.42
C GLN A 10 31.90 37.55 -11.16
N ASP A 11 32.07 38.30 -10.07
CA ASP A 11 32.46 37.80 -8.74
C ASP A 11 31.31 37.06 -8.03
N LEU A 12 30.05 37.39 -8.32
CA LEU A 12 28.85 36.74 -7.75
C LEU A 12 28.57 35.34 -8.31
N THR A 13 29.18 34.95 -9.43
CA THR A 13 29.03 33.60 -9.98
C THR A 13 30.34 33.17 -10.64
N SER A 14 31.27 32.64 -9.83
CA SER A 14 32.53 32.12 -10.38
C SER A 14 32.26 30.86 -11.22
N ALA A 15 33.19 30.50 -12.11
CA ALA A 15 33.10 29.25 -12.86
C ALA A 15 33.03 28.02 -11.94
N ALA A 16 33.60 28.10 -10.74
CA ALA A 16 33.48 27.06 -9.72
C ALA A 16 32.06 27.00 -9.13
N ASP A 17 31.41 28.15 -8.92
CA ASP A 17 30.01 28.23 -8.45
C ASP A 17 29.05 27.73 -9.52
N MET A 18 29.27 28.04 -10.80
CA MET A 18 28.49 27.45 -11.90
C MET A 18 28.68 25.93 -11.98
N ARG A 19 29.90 25.42 -11.73
CA ARG A 19 30.18 23.98 -11.75
C ARG A 19 29.51 23.27 -10.57
N ASN A 20 29.58 23.85 -9.36
CA ASN A 20 28.87 23.37 -8.18
C ASN A 20 27.35 23.43 -8.36
N THR A 21 26.82 24.53 -8.92
CA THR A 21 25.39 24.69 -9.19
C THR A 21 24.91 23.69 -10.24
N THR A 22 25.69 23.47 -11.30
CA THR A 22 25.40 22.46 -12.33
C THR A 22 25.44 21.05 -11.74
N GLN A 23 26.41 20.76 -10.86
CA GLN A 23 26.51 19.50 -10.16
C GLN A 23 25.32 19.29 -9.20
N MET A 24 24.91 20.31 -8.45
CA MET A 24 23.72 20.28 -7.59
C MET A 24 22.41 20.14 -8.38
N LEU A 25 22.31 20.75 -9.57
CA LEU A 25 21.16 20.60 -10.46
C LEU A 25 21.10 19.21 -11.12
N MET A 26 22.26 18.57 -11.32
CA MET A 26 22.38 17.24 -11.93
C MET A 26 22.31 16.10 -10.89
N GLN A 27 22.66 16.37 -9.62
CA GLN A 27 22.63 15.38 -8.52
C GLN A 27 21.27 14.71 -8.32
N PRO A 28 20.12 15.42 -8.35
CA PRO A 28 18.80 14.80 -8.23
C PRO A 28 18.49 13.80 -9.36
N ASN A 29 19.08 14.01 -10.55
CA ASN A 29 18.89 13.12 -11.70
C ASN A 29 19.74 11.84 -11.60
N ALA A 30 20.66 11.73 -10.63
CA ALA A 30 21.53 10.56 -10.51
C ALA A 30 20.83 9.34 -9.90
N ASN A 31 19.81 9.54 -9.05
CA ASN A 31 19.08 8.47 -8.34
C ASN A 31 17.59 8.41 -8.71
N TRP A 32 17.16 9.01 -9.82
CA TRP A 32 15.75 9.04 -10.23
C TRP A 32 15.11 7.65 -10.31
N GLU A 33 15.88 6.63 -10.70
CA GLU A 33 15.44 5.22 -10.71
C GLU A 33 15.01 4.74 -9.31
N GLU A 34 15.79 5.02 -8.27
CA GLU A 34 15.50 4.63 -6.89
C GLU A 34 14.21 5.29 -6.37
N TYR A 35 13.93 6.53 -6.78
CA TYR A 35 12.73 7.26 -6.39
C TYR A 35 11.49 6.90 -7.21
N LEU A 36 11.66 6.44 -8.46
CA LEU A 36 10.55 6.20 -9.39
C LEU A 36 10.16 4.73 -9.50
N ALA A 37 11.10 3.79 -9.31
CA ALA A 37 10.83 2.35 -9.35
C ALA A 37 9.78 1.86 -8.33
N PRO A 38 9.70 2.38 -7.08
CA PRO A 38 8.75 1.89 -6.09
C PRO A 38 7.28 2.01 -6.50
N GLY A 39 6.92 3.03 -7.29
CA GLY A 39 5.55 3.25 -7.73
C GLY A 39 5.01 2.10 -8.60
N PRO A 40 5.61 1.83 -9.78
CA PRO A 40 5.22 0.71 -10.64
C PRO A 40 5.29 -0.66 -9.95
N ILE A 41 6.32 -0.90 -9.12
CA ILE A 41 6.47 -2.16 -8.39
C ILE A 41 5.31 -2.37 -7.41
N SER A 42 4.91 -1.34 -6.67
CA SER A 42 3.79 -1.42 -5.73
C SER A 42 2.48 -1.76 -6.44
N VAL A 43 2.24 -1.18 -7.63
CA VAL A 43 1.05 -1.48 -8.45
C VAL A 43 1.09 -2.92 -8.96
N ALA A 44 2.25 -3.41 -9.40
CA ALA A 44 2.40 -4.79 -9.86
C ALA A 44 2.10 -5.80 -8.73
N ILE A 45 2.69 -5.60 -7.54
CA ILE A 45 2.45 -6.45 -6.36
C ILE A 45 0.98 -6.44 -5.98
N MET A 46 0.33 -5.27 -5.95
CA MET A 46 -1.10 -5.17 -5.68
C MET A 46 -1.94 -5.94 -6.71
N GLY A 47 -1.57 -5.87 -8.00
CA GLY A 47 -2.22 -6.62 -9.07
C GLY A 47 -2.11 -8.14 -8.88
N GLU A 48 -0.91 -8.62 -8.52
CA GLU A 48 -0.67 -10.03 -8.21
C GLU A 48 -1.47 -10.49 -6.99
N LEU A 49 -1.51 -9.70 -5.92
CA LEU A 49 -2.30 -10.00 -4.71
C LEU A 49 -3.79 -10.10 -5.02
N VAL A 50 -4.33 -9.15 -5.82
CA VAL A 50 -5.73 -9.20 -6.26
C VAL A 50 -6.00 -10.44 -7.10
N PHE A 51 -5.09 -10.80 -8.00
CA PHE A 51 -5.20 -12.00 -8.82
C PHE A 51 -5.22 -13.27 -7.97
N ILE A 52 -4.28 -13.42 -7.03
CA ILE A 52 -4.21 -14.56 -6.11
C ILE A 52 -5.47 -14.65 -5.24
N SER A 53 -5.93 -13.52 -4.69
CA SER A 53 -7.15 -13.45 -3.86
C SER A 53 -8.43 -13.78 -4.62
N SER A 54 -8.40 -13.78 -5.96
CA SER A 54 -9.57 -14.12 -6.77
C SER A 54 -9.91 -15.61 -6.73
N ASN A 55 -8.93 -16.47 -6.45
CA ASN A 55 -9.12 -17.91 -6.34
C ASN A 55 -9.57 -18.34 -4.93
N THR A 56 -9.04 -17.67 -3.91
CA THR A 56 -9.32 -17.97 -2.49
C THR A 56 -9.48 -16.67 -1.72
N ASP A 57 -10.71 -16.40 -1.27
CA ASP A 57 -11.00 -15.27 -0.39
C ASP A 57 -11.15 -15.74 1.06
N PHE A 58 -10.72 -14.91 2.01
CA PHE A 58 -10.77 -15.21 3.43
C PHE A 58 -11.10 -13.97 4.24
N SER A 59 -11.73 -14.19 5.41
CA SER A 59 -12.05 -13.11 6.34
C SER A 59 -10.82 -12.79 7.20
N ILE A 60 -10.53 -11.49 7.33
CA ILE A 60 -9.51 -10.98 8.26
C ILE A 60 -10.13 -10.61 9.62
N ASN A 61 -11.45 -10.80 9.79
CA ASN A 61 -12.20 -10.43 10.98
C ASN A 61 -12.17 -11.47 12.12
N LYS A 62 -11.21 -12.40 12.13
CA LYS A 62 -11.23 -13.50 13.10
C LYS A 62 -10.93 -13.09 14.54
N ASN A 63 -10.26 -11.97 14.74
CA ASN A 63 -9.98 -11.39 16.05
C ASN A 63 -9.82 -9.87 15.90
N PRO A 64 -10.93 -9.12 15.73
CA PRO A 64 -10.85 -7.69 15.50
C PRO A 64 -10.22 -6.96 16.71
N PRO A 65 -9.61 -5.79 16.49
CA PRO A 65 -9.22 -4.90 17.58
C PRO A 65 -10.42 -4.61 18.50
N LYS A 66 -10.15 -4.31 19.78
CA LYS A 66 -11.22 -4.05 20.78
C LYS A 66 -12.20 -2.96 20.35
N ASP A 67 -11.70 -1.94 19.65
CA ASP A 67 -12.48 -0.80 19.16
C ASP A 67 -12.91 -0.95 17.69
N GLY A 68 -12.66 -2.12 17.09
CA GLY A 68 -12.88 -2.37 15.66
C GLY A 68 -11.80 -1.79 14.76
N PHE A 69 -11.96 -1.99 13.45
CA PHE A 69 -11.08 -1.42 12.44
C PHE A 69 -11.44 0.05 12.16
N LYS A 70 -10.43 0.89 12.04
CA LYS A 70 -10.56 2.33 11.80
C LYS A 70 -10.60 2.67 10.31
N TYR A 71 -9.81 1.98 9.49
CA TYR A 71 -9.65 2.25 8.06
C TYR A 71 -10.30 1.17 7.19
N ILE A 72 -10.25 -0.10 7.60
CA ILE A 72 -10.85 -1.23 6.87
C ILE A 72 -12.38 -1.18 6.97
N LYS A 73 -13.05 -1.24 5.82
CA LYS A 73 -14.53 -1.21 5.74
C LYS A 73 -15.17 -2.58 5.59
N TYR A 74 -14.47 -3.53 4.98
CA TYR A 74 -15.01 -4.83 4.57
C TYR A 74 -14.14 -5.99 5.08
N PRO A 75 -14.00 -6.17 6.41
CA PRO A 75 -13.05 -7.12 6.99
C PRO A 75 -13.41 -8.60 6.75
N GLU A 76 -14.61 -8.87 6.22
CA GLU A 76 -15.05 -10.24 5.90
C GLU A 76 -14.42 -10.82 4.63
N SER A 77 -13.77 -9.98 3.82
CA SER A 77 -13.16 -10.38 2.55
C SER A 77 -11.82 -9.67 2.39
N PHE A 78 -10.74 -10.45 2.38
CA PHE A 78 -9.40 -9.98 2.08
C PHE A 78 -9.37 -9.34 0.69
N ARG A 79 -10.06 -9.94 -0.29
CA ARG A 79 -10.19 -9.35 -1.63
C ARG A 79 -10.88 -7.98 -1.60
N ALA A 80 -11.95 -7.82 -0.83
CA ALA A 80 -12.62 -6.53 -0.69
C ALA A 80 -11.70 -5.47 -0.04
N CYS A 81 -10.88 -5.87 0.93
CA CYS A 81 -9.86 -5.01 1.54
C CYS A 81 -8.77 -4.61 0.52
N LEU A 82 -8.28 -5.53 -0.30
CA LEU A 82 -7.33 -5.22 -1.37
C LEU A 82 -7.94 -4.26 -2.41
N MET A 83 -9.20 -4.47 -2.79
CA MET A 83 -9.90 -3.54 -3.69
C MET A 83 -10.08 -2.15 -3.07
N GLN A 84 -10.29 -2.07 -1.75
CA GLN A 84 -10.32 -0.80 -1.04
C GLN A 84 -8.96 -0.08 -1.13
N VAL A 85 -7.85 -0.80 -0.91
CA VAL A 85 -6.49 -0.25 -1.07
C VAL A 85 -6.26 0.21 -2.51
N CYS A 86 -6.63 -0.59 -3.51
CA CYS A 86 -6.49 -0.23 -4.93
C CYS A 86 -7.27 1.04 -5.28
N ASN A 87 -8.52 1.16 -4.83
CA ASN A 87 -9.35 2.32 -5.09
C ASN A 87 -8.78 3.58 -4.42
N LEU A 88 -8.40 3.47 -3.15
CA LEU A 88 -7.81 4.60 -2.41
C LEU A 88 -6.45 5.00 -2.99
N GLY A 89 -5.62 4.02 -3.36
CA GLY A 89 -4.35 4.23 -4.04
C GLY A 89 -4.53 4.94 -5.38
N TRP A 90 -5.51 4.54 -6.19
CA TRP A 90 -5.85 5.24 -7.44
C TRP A 90 -6.24 6.70 -7.20
N HIS A 91 -7.06 6.97 -6.19
CA HIS A 91 -7.43 8.34 -5.81
C HIS A 91 -6.20 9.15 -5.36
N ALA A 92 -5.31 8.56 -4.57
CA ALA A 92 -4.08 9.20 -4.13
C ALA A 92 -3.15 9.53 -5.31
N PHE A 93 -2.88 8.56 -6.21
CA PHE A 93 -2.09 8.78 -7.42
C PHE A 93 -2.66 9.87 -8.32
N ASN A 94 -3.98 9.86 -8.54
CA ASN A 94 -4.64 10.86 -9.38
C ASN A 94 -4.58 12.27 -8.76
N THR A 95 -4.75 12.36 -7.43
CA THR A 95 -4.65 13.64 -6.70
C THR A 95 -3.21 14.15 -6.73
N ALA A 96 -2.24 13.29 -6.46
CA ALA A 96 -0.82 13.62 -6.52
C ALA A 96 -0.41 14.11 -7.92
N HIS A 97 -0.83 13.40 -8.98
CA HIS A 97 -0.58 13.83 -10.35
C HIS A 97 -1.14 15.23 -10.61
N LYS A 98 -2.41 15.49 -10.29
CA LYS A 98 -3.03 16.81 -10.47
C LYS A 98 -2.30 17.89 -9.68
N ASN A 99 -1.97 17.63 -8.42
CA ASN A 99 -1.33 18.61 -7.55
C ASN A 99 0.11 18.92 -8.01
N MET A 100 0.88 17.89 -8.39
CA MET A 100 2.23 18.06 -8.95
C MET A 100 2.20 18.81 -10.28
N ASP A 101 1.20 18.56 -11.13
CA ASP A 101 0.99 19.30 -12.38
C ASP A 101 0.72 20.78 -12.12
N GLN A 102 -0.13 21.10 -11.14
CA GLN A 102 -0.39 22.48 -10.71
C GLN A 102 0.85 23.15 -10.12
N ILE A 103 1.62 22.45 -9.27
CA ILE A 103 2.90 22.94 -8.76
C ILE A 103 3.83 23.29 -9.91
N ARG A 104 3.96 22.42 -10.92
CA ARG A 104 4.77 22.69 -12.11
C ARG A 104 4.30 23.95 -12.85
N ILE A 105 2.99 24.12 -13.02
CA ILE A 105 2.41 25.30 -13.70
C ILE A 105 2.68 26.58 -12.89
N HIS A 106 2.45 26.57 -11.57
CA HIS A 106 2.66 27.74 -10.72
C HIS A 106 4.14 28.14 -10.68
N THR A 107 5.02 27.18 -10.48
CA THR A 107 6.48 27.40 -10.42
C THR A 107 7.05 27.88 -11.76
N ALA A 108 6.46 27.50 -12.90
CA ALA A 108 6.88 28.00 -14.22
C ALA A 108 6.80 29.53 -14.36
N ASN A 109 5.97 30.22 -13.55
CA ASN A 109 5.85 31.68 -13.56
C ASN A 109 6.92 32.38 -12.69
N VAL A 110 7.53 31.67 -11.74
CA VAL A 110 8.51 32.23 -10.78
C VAL A 110 9.71 32.86 -11.48
N PRO A 111 10.35 32.24 -12.50
CA PRO A 111 11.43 32.88 -13.25
C PRO A 111 11.03 34.23 -13.88
N GLY A 112 9.78 34.36 -14.31
CA GLY A 112 9.23 35.60 -14.86
C GLY A 112 9.17 36.72 -13.82
N PHE A 113 8.63 36.42 -12.63
CA PHE A 113 8.59 37.37 -11.51
C PHE A 113 9.99 37.74 -11.03
N MET A 114 10.91 36.77 -10.96
CA MET A 114 12.30 37.01 -10.57
C MET A 114 13.01 37.94 -11.55
N LYS A 115 12.85 37.72 -12.86
CA LYS A 115 13.41 38.60 -13.90
C LYS A 115 12.88 40.03 -13.80
N SER A 116 11.60 40.19 -13.50
CA SER A 116 10.97 41.50 -13.29
C SER A 116 11.49 42.19 -12.03
N ALA A 117 11.62 41.46 -10.91
CA ALA A 117 12.20 41.97 -9.67
C ALA A 117 13.64 42.47 -9.88
N VAL A 118 14.47 41.68 -10.56
CA VAL A 118 15.84 42.08 -10.92
C VAL A 118 15.84 43.33 -11.80
N LYS A 119 15.00 43.40 -12.83
CA LYS A 119 14.90 44.60 -13.69
C LYS A 119 14.55 45.86 -12.89
N ILE A 120 13.62 45.77 -11.94
CA ILE A 120 13.21 46.89 -11.08
C ILE A 120 14.41 47.38 -10.25
N LEU A 121 15.20 46.46 -9.68
CA LEU A 121 16.40 46.81 -8.91
C LEU A 121 17.46 47.53 -9.76
N PHE A 122 17.59 47.18 -11.04
CA PHE A 122 18.56 47.80 -11.96
C PHE A 122 18.09 49.14 -12.58
N GLN A 123 16.85 49.58 -12.34
CA GLN A 123 16.32 50.85 -12.88
C GLN A 123 16.82 52.11 -12.14
N ASN A 124 17.57 51.98 -11.04
CA ASN A 124 18.13 53.10 -10.25
C ASN A 124 17.08 54.18 -9.88
N ASN A 125 15.84 53.78 -9.61
CA ASN A 125 14.77 54.66 -9.15
C ASN A 125 14.16 54.11 -7.86
N ASP A 126 14.50 54.75 -6.74
CA ASP A 126 14.11 54.29 -5.39
C ASP A 126 12.59 54.31 -5.14
N GLU A 127 11.83 55.18 -5.80
CA GLU A 127 10.37 55.20 -5.68
C GLU A 127 9.76 53.96 -6.34
N ILE A 128 10.22 53.62 -7.56
CA ILE A 128 9.74 52.46 -8.31
C ILE A 128 10.11 51.16 -7.60
N VAL A 129 11.32 51.10 -7.03
CA VAL A 129 11.77 49.94 -6.24
C VAL A 129 10.87 49.75 -5.03
N LYS A 130 10.59 50.81 -4.26
CA LYS A 130 9.72 50.72 -3.08
C LYS A 130 8.28 50.36 -3.42
N SER A 131 7.76 50.79 -4.57
CA SER A 131 6.35 50.54 -4.93
C SER A 131 6.10 49.21 -5.64
N LEU A 132 7.01 48.74 -6.50
CA LEU A 132 6.76 47.59 -7.38
C LEU A 132 7.48 46.31 -6.98
N LEU A 133 8.64 46.41 -6.33
CA LEU A 133 9.40 45.23 -5.90
C LEU A 133 8.62 44.35 -4.90
N PRO A 134 7.93 44.90 -3.88
CA PRO A 134 7.15 44.08 -2.94
C PRO A 134 6.10 43.23 -3.65
N ASN A 135 5.41 43.77 -4.65
CA ASN A 135 4.38 43.03 -5.40
C ASN A 135 4.94 41.81 -6.15
N MET A 136 6.16 41.92 -6.69
CA MET A 136 6.82 40.80 -7.36
C MET A 136 7.22 39.70 -6.36
N LEU A 137 7.73 40.09 -5.19
CA LEU A 137 8.11 39.16 -4.13
C LEU A 137 6.88 38.51 -3.48
N GLU A 138 5.81 39.26 -3.28
CA GLU A 138 4.53 38.74 -2.76
C GLU A 138 3.91 37.75 -3.74
N SER A 139 4.02 37.99 -5.05
CA SER A 139 3.57 37.05 -6.07
C SER A 139 4.32 35.72 -6.00
N ILE A 140 5.64 35.76 -5.75
CA ILE A 140 6.47 34.56 -5.55
C ILE A 140 6.10 33.86 -4.24
N SER A 141 5.92 34.61 -3.15
CA SER A 141 5.49 34.07 -1.85
C SER A 141 4.16 33.34 -1.97
N ARG A 142 3.17 33.96 -2.62
CA ARG A 142 1.85 33.36 -2.82
C ARG A 142 1.93 32.06 -3.64
N ILE A 143 2.79 32.01 -4.65
CA ILE A 143 3.05 30.77 -5.40
C ILE A 143 3.62 29.70 -4.48
N ALA A 144 4.60 30.04 -3.63
CA ALA A 144 5.17 29.10 -2.68
C ALA A 144 4.11 28.56 -1.71
N ASP A 145 3.26 29.42 -1.14
CA ASP A 145 2.17 29.03 -0.24
C ASP A 145 1.18 28.08 -0.95
N GLN A 146 0.82 28.38 -2.19
CA GLN A 146 -0.04 27.50 -3.00
C GLN A 146 0.60 26.14 -3.25
N CYS A 147 1.90 26.10 -3.56
CA CYS A 147 2.63 24.86 -3.76
C CYS A 147 2.67 24.01 -2.49
N VAL A 148 2.83 24.62 -1.31
CA VAL A 148 2.80 23.92 -0.01
C VAL A 148 1.42 23.27 0.22
N VAL A 149 0.34 24.01 -0.01
CA VAL A 149 -1.03 23.48 0.16
C VAL A 149 -1.29 22.30 -0.80
N LEU A 150 -0.83 22.40 -2.05
CA LEU A 150 -0.96 21.32 -3.03
C LEU A 150 -0.14 20.08 -2.63
N ALA A 151 1.07 20.27 -2.13
CA ALA A 151 1.92 19.18 -1.66
C ALA A 151 1.33 18.46 -0.44
N ASP A 152 0.88 19.23 0.57
CA ASP A 152 0.21 18.71 1.78
C ASP A 152 -1.07 17.93 1.42
N GLY A 153 -1.83 18.40 0.42
CA GLY A 153 -2.98 17.69 -0.10
C GLY A 153 -2.65 16.32 -0.70
N ALA A 154 -1.50 16.18 -1.36
CA ALA A 154 -1.05 14.89 -1.90
C ALA A 154 -0.53 13.96 -0.78
N GLU A 155 0.24 14.51 0.17
CA GLU A 155 0.76 13.77 1.31
C GLU A 155 -0.36 13.15 2.14
N LYS A 156 -1.41 13.92 2.46
CA LYS A 156 -2.57 13.44 3.22
C LYS A 156 -3.26 12.24 2.55
N GLN A 157 -3.43 12.28 1.23
CA GLN A 157 -4.04 11.15 0.52
C GLN A 157 -3.19 9.88 0.60
N TYR A 158 -1.86 10.00 0.51
CA TYR A 158 -0.98 8.85 0.69
C TYR A 158 -0.91 8.38 2.14
N ALA A 159 -1.01 9.28 3.12
CA ALA A 159 -1.10 8.91 4.53
C ALA A 159 -2.32 8.02 4.82
N ASP A 160 -3.47 8.32 4.22
CA ASP A 160 -4.67 7.47 4.33
C ASP A 160 -4.46 6.08 3.73
N VAL A 161 -3.78 5.99 2.57
CA VAL A 161 -3.42 4.71 1.94
C VAL A 161 -2.47 3.91 2.84
N ILE A 162 -1.45 4.56 3.40
CA ILE A 162 -0.47 3.92 4.30
C ILE A 162 -1.18 3.37 5.54
N CYS A 163 -2.03 4.16 6.19
CA CYS A 163 -2.77 3.73 7.37
C CYS A 163 -3.65 2.51 7.08
N LEU A 164 -4.33 2.48 5.92
CA LEU A 164 -5.13 1.35 5.50
C LEU A 164 -4.29 0.08 5.26
N ILE A 165 -3.14 0.22 4.60
CA ILE A 165 -2.22 -0.92 4.35
C ILE A 165 -1.66 -1.46 5.66
N GLN A 166 -1.26 -0.57 6.58
CA GLN A 166 -0.75 -0.96 7.90
C GLN A 166 -1.79 -1.72 8.70
N GLU A 167 -3.02 -1.20 8.79
CA GLU A 167 -4.11 -1.88 9.49
C GLU A 167 -4.44 -3.24 8.83
N LEU A 168 -4.40 -3.30 7.49
CA LEU A 168 -4.61 -4.56 6.76
C LEU A 168 -3.50 -5.59 7.06
N LEU A 169 -2.24 -5.15 7.10
CA LEU A 169 -1.10 -6.02 7.43
C LEU A 169 -1.23 -6.57 8.85
N GLU A 170 -1.55 -5.72 9.84
CA GLU A 170 -1.78 -6.14 11.22
C GLU A 170 -2.94 -7.14 11.32
N ALA A 171 -4.05 -6.87 10.62
CA ALA A 171 -5.19 -7.77 10.55
C ALA A 171 -4.82 -9.13 9.94
N CYS A 172 -4.03 -9.14 8.87
CA CYS A 172 -3.55 -10.35 8.21
C CYS A 172 -2.63 -11.18 9.10
N ILE A 173 -1.64 -10.56 9.77
CA ILE A 173 -0.72 -11.27 10.68
C ILE A 173 -1.49 -11.89 11.84
N ASN A 174 -2.42 -11.14 12.43
CA ASN A 174 -3.26 -11.64 13.49
C ASN A 174 -4.16 -12.79 12.98
N ALA A 175 -4.76 -12.65 11.81
CA ALA A 175 -5.55 -13.72 11.20
C ALA A 175 -4.71 -14.98 10.92
N GLU A 176 -3.49 -14.85 10.40
CA GLU A 176 -2.57 -15.96 10.12
C GLU A 176 -2.31 -16.81 11.36
N TYR A 177 -2.04 -16.18 12.51
CA TYR A 177 -1.87 -16.89 13.78
C TYR A 177 -3.06 -17.82 14.09
N PHE A 178 -4.29 -17.30 13.98
CA PHE A 178 -5.50 -18.08 14.23
C PHE A 178 -5.85 -19.08 13.13
N TYR A 179 -5.54 -18.78 11.86
CA TYR A 179 -5.73 -19.71 10.76
C TYR A 179 -4.74 -20.87 10.86
N GLY A 180 -3.50 -20.64 11.30
CA GLY A 180 -2.50 -21.65 11.58
C GLY A 180 -2.94 -22.61 12.69
N GLU A 181 -3.34 -22.09 13.85
CA GLU A 181 -3.87 -22.91 14.94
C GLU A 181 -5.11 -23.72 14.50
N LYS A 182 -6.07 -23.07 13.84
CA LYS A 182 -7.31 -23.72 13.39
C LYS A 182 -7.05 -24.77 12.31
N LEU A 183 -6.09 -24.56 11.42
CA LEU A 183 -5.72 -25.55 10.40
C LEU A 183 -5.17 -26.81 11.06
N GLU A 184 -4.32 -26.66 12.07
CA GLU A 184 -3.75 -27.79 12.80
C GLU A 184 -4.82 -28.53 13.61
N GLU A 185 -5.75 -27.79 14.24
CA GLU A 185 -6.91 -28.36 14.92
C GLU A 185 -7.83 -29.15 13.96
N ILE A 186 -8.06 -28.63 12.75
CA ILE A 186 -8.85 -29.31 11.71
C ILE A 186 -8.11 -30.56 11.19
N LYS A 187 -6.80 -30.50 10.97
CA LYS A 187 -6.02 -31.69 10.57
C LYS A 187 -6.10 -32.80 11.61
N MET A 188 -5.98 -32.46 12.90
CA MET A 188 -6.15 -33.42 13.98
C MET A 188 -7.56 -34.04 13.99
N LYS A 189 -8.61 -33.22 13.84
CA LYS A 189 -10.00 -33.72 13.73
C LYS A 189 -10.21 -34.62 12.50
N ILE A 190 -9.58 -34.30 11.37
CA ILE A 190 -9.65 -35.16 10.16
C ILE A 190 -8.97 -36.51 10.42
N GLN A 191 -7.80 -36.53 11.08
CA GLN A 191 -7.13 -37.78 11.44
C GLN A 191 -7.93 -38.60 12.44
N GLU A 192 -8.48 -37.96 13.46
CA GLU A 192 -9.34 -38.61 14.46
C GLU A 192 -10.58 -39.24 13.80
N ASN A 193 -11.24 -38.52 12.89
CA ASN A 193 -12.40 -39.03 12.17
C ASN A 193 -12.06 -40.20 11.24
N LYS A 194 -10.90 -40.15 10.56
CA LYS A 194 -10.43 -41.29 9.75
C LYS A 194 -10.19 -42.54 10.60
N LEU A 195 -9.58 -42.37 11.78
CA LEU A 195 -9.34 -43.48 12.70
C LEU A 195 -10.67 -44.06 13.19
N LYS A 196 -11.62 -43.22 13.61
CA LYS A 196 -12.98 -43.65 14.00
C LYS A 196 -13.70 -44.39 12.87
N GLU A 197 -13.58 -43.92 11.64
CA GLU A 197 -14.18 -44.58 10.47
C GLU A 197 -13.57 -45.97 10.22
N GLN A 198 -12.24 -46.11 10.33
CA GLN A 198 -11.56 -47.39 10.22
C GLN A 198 -11.98 -48.36 11.33
N THR A 199 -12.00 -47.90 12.58
CA THR A 199 -12.44 -48.71 13.72
C THR A 199 -13.91 -49.13 13.57
N ALA A 200 -14.78 -48.23 13.10
CA ALA A 200 -16.18 -48.57 12.83
C ALA A 200 -16.32 -49.63 11.74
N LYS A 201 -15.53 -49.55 10.66
CA LYS A 201 -15.49 -50.57 9.60
C LYS A 201 -15.01 -51.92 10.14
N GLU A 202 -13.93 -51.95 10.92
CA GLU A 202 -13.41 -53.17 11.53
C GLU A 202 -14.40 -53.81 12.51
N ILE A 203 -15.08 -53.01 13.33
CA ILE A 203 -16.13 -53.48 14.25
C ILE A 203 -17.30 -54.06 13.44
N THR A 204 -17.72 -53.40 12.36
CA THR A 204 -18.81 -53.86 11.51
C THR A 204 -18.45 -55.18 10.83
N GLU A 205 -17.21 -55.31 10.36
CA GLU A 205 -16.73 -56.52 9.69
C GLU A 205 -16.53 -57.69 10.66
N ARG A 206 -16.00 -57.43 11.87
CA ARG A 206 -15.96 -58.42 12.94
C ARG A 206 -17.37 -58.87 13.33
N SER A 207 -18.29 -57.92 13.50
CA SER A 207 -19.69 -58.23 13.84
C SER A 207 -20.36 -59.09 12.78
N LYS A 208 -20.12 -58.83 11.49
CA LYS A 208 -20.59 -59.69 10.39
C LYS A 208 -20.00 -61.10 10.49
N LYS A 209 -18.68 -61.24 10.67
CA LYS A 209 -18.03 -62.55 10.82
C LYS A 209 -18.55 -63.33 12.03
N THR A 210 -18.75 -62.65 13.16
CA THR A 210 -19.33 -63.27 14.37
C THR A 210 -20.76 -63.72 14.11
N PHE A 211 -21.57 -62.90 13.45
CA PHE A 211 -22.96 -63.24 13.10
C PHE A 211 -23.06 -64.43 12.14
N GLU A 212 -22.19 -64.49 11.11
CA GLU A 212 -22.10 -65.62 10.18
C GLU A 212 -21.69 -66.92 10.89
N THR A 213 -20.75 -66.84 11.83
CA THR A 213 -20.30 -68.01 12.61
C THR A 213 -21.41 -68.51 13.53
N LEU A 214 -22.06 -67.60 14.25
CA LEU A 214 -23.19 -67.93 15.14
C LEU A 214 -24.37 -68.54 14.37
N SER A 215 -24.63 -68.04 13.15
CA SER A 215 -25.70 -68.56 12.29
C SER A 215 -25.42 -69.99 11.84
N LYS A 216 -24.16 -70.31 11.48
CA LYS A 216 -23.76 -71.68 11.14
C LYS A 216 -23.87 -72.63 12.33
N GLU A 217 -23.38 -72.22 13.50
CA GLU A 217 -23.50 -73.02 14.74
C GLU A 217 -24.97 -73.28 15.11
N MET A 218 -25.86 -72.31 14.88
CA MET A 218 -27.30 -72.45 15.12
C MET A 218 -27.98 -73.39 14.11
N GLU A 219 -27.61 -73.34 12.83
CA GLU A 219 -28.07 -74.30 11.83
C GLU A 219 -27.60 -75.72 12.15
N GLU A 220 -26.33 -75.89 12.54
CA GLU A 220 -25.78 -77.18 12.95
C GLU A 220 -26.50 -77.74 14.19
N ALA A 221 -26.75 -76.90 15.21
CA ALA A 221 -27.52 -77.29 16.39
C ALA A 221 -28.97 -77.68 16.03
N GLN A 222 -29.64 -76.94 15.15
CA GLN A 222 -30.99 -77.29 14.66
C GLN A 222 -31.00 -78.61 13.88
N ASN A 223 -29.97 -78.88 13.08
CA ASN A 223 -29.86 -80.11 12.33
C ASN A 223 -29.55 -81.32 13.23
N GLN A 224 -28.75 -81.14 14.28
CA GLN A 224 -28.52 -82.17 15.29
C GLN A 224 -29.79 -82.50 16.09
N TYR A 225 -30.60 -81.48 16.41
CA TYR A 225 -31.88 -81.67 17.12
C TYR A 225 -32.94 -82.39 16.27
N LYS A 226 -32.87 -82.31 14.94
CA LYS A 226 -33.76 -83.03 14.01
C LYS A 226 -33.33 -84.47 13.73
N MET A 227 -32.12 -84.86 14.15
CA MET A 227 -31.56 -86.21 13.98
C MET A 227 -31.70 -87.08 15.24
N GLN A 228 -32.33 -86.55 16.30
CA GLN A 228 -32.81 -87.26 17.50
C GLN A 228 -34.32 -87.50 17.40
#